data_AF-A0A3P6PH89-F1
#
_entry.id   AF-A0A3P6PH89-F1
#
_cell.length_a   1.000
_cell.length_b   1.000
_cell.length_c   1.000
_cell.angle_alpha   90.00
_cell.angle_beta   90.00
_cell.angle_gamma   90.00
#
_symmetry.space_group_name_H-M   'P 1'
#
loop_
_entity.id
_entity.type
_entity.pdbx_description
1 polymer ?
#
loop_
_entity_poly.entity_id
_entity_poly.type
_entity_poly.pdbx_seq_one_letter_code
_entity_poly.pdbx_strand_id
1 'polypeptide(L)'
;MSKCDLKDCPAGQLTIDDFQRIYTTFFPYGDAKPFSRYVFRAFDKNGDGIMEFKEFLTTLSVITRGKLEEKLKWAFSVYDFDGDDFISREEMTDVIKAS
;
A
#
# COMPACT_ATOMS: atom_id res chain seq x y z
N MET A 1 5.73 -9.84 -16.74
CA MET A 1 4.37 -9.78 -16.19
C MET A 1 4.13 -11.09 -15.46
N SER A 2 4.62 -11.19 -14.23
CA SER A 2 4.58 -12.42 -13.44
C SER A 2 3.18 -12.55 -12.82
N LYS A 3 2.56 -13.72 -13.00
CA LYS A 3 1.30 -14.13 -12.38
C LYS A 3 1.37 -13.81 -10.88
N CYS A 4 0.69 -12.75 -10.44
CA CYS A 4 0.22 -12.71 -9.06
C CYS A 4 -0.82 -13.82 -8.98
N ASP A 5 -0.43 -14.94 -8.39
CA ASP A 5 -1.27 -16.12 -8.33
C ASP A 5 -2.55 -15.80 -7.56
N LEU A 6 -3.65 -15.77 -8.30
CA LEU A 6 -5.05 -15.71 -7.84
C LEU A 6 -5.41 -16.80 -6.80
N LYS A 7 -4.46 -17.68 -6.43
CA LYS A 7 -4.66 -18.78 -5.48
C LYS A 7 -4.69 -18.34 -4.02
N ASP A 8 -4.13 -17.17 -3.69
CA ASP A 8 -4.12 -16.66 -2.31
C ASP A 8 -5.39 -15.85 -1.95
N CYS A 9 -6.33 -15.64 -2.88
CA CYS A 9 -7.53 -14.82 -2.66
C CYS A 9 -8.81 -15.53 -3.12
N PRO A 10 -9.36 -16.49 -2.37
CA PRO A 10 -10.57 -17.23 -2.76
C PRO A 10 -11.83 -16.35 -2.85
N ALA A 11 -11.84 -15.18 -2.20
CA ALA A 11 -12.97 -14.24 -2.18
C ALA A 11 -12.71 -12.92 -2.95
N GLY A 12 -11.50 -12.73 -3.53
CA GLY A 12 -11.12 -11.45 -4.15
C GLY A 12 -10.89 -10.30 -3.15
N GLN A 13 -10.75 -10.62 -1.86
CA GLN A 13 -10.39 -9.70 -0.78
C GLN A 13 -9.01 -10.07 -0.25
N LEU A 14 -8.24 -9.06 0.15
CA LEU A 14 -6.87 -9.19 0.60
C LEU A 14 -6.75 -8.53 1.97
N THR A 15 -6.54 -9.34 3.00
CA THR A 15 -6.40 -8.83 4.37
C THR A 15 -5.01 -8.22 4.56
N ILE A 16 -4.83 -7.43 5.63
CA ILE A 16 -3.52 -6.85 5.96
C ILE A 16 -2.44 -7.93 6.19
N ASP A 17 -2.83 -9.09 6.71
CA ASP A 17 -1.92 -10.20 6.96
C ASP A 17 -1.49 -10.87 5.63
N ASP A 18 -2.42 -11.02 4.68
CA ASP A 18 -2.11 -11.49 3.33
C ASP A 18 -1.19 -10.51 2.59
N PHE A 19 -1.48 -9.22 2.71
CA PHE A 19 -0.66 -8.16 2.12
C PHE A 19 0.75 -8.20 2.69
N GLN A 20 0.90 -8.31 4.02
CA GLN A 20 2.21 -8.43 4.66
C GLN A 20 3.02 -9.61 4.13
N ARG A 21 2.40 -10.80 4.01
CA ARG A 21 3.07 -11.99 3.46
C ARG A 21 3.57 -11.77 2.04
N ILE A 22 2.74 -11.15 1.19
CA ILE A 22 3.10 -10.84 -0.20
C ILE A 22 4.21 -9.78 -0.23
N TYR A 23 4.06 -8.71 0.54
CA TYR A 23 4.97 -7.57 0.58
C TYR A 23 6.38 -7.97 1.07
N THR A 24 6.49 -8.81 2.11
CA THR A 24 7.77 -9.36 2.58
C THR A 24 8.41 -10.30 1.55
N THR A 25 7.62 -10.97 0.71
CA THR A 25 8.15 -11.80 -0.40
C THR A 25 8.79 -10.93 -1.50
N PHE A 26 8.21 -9.75 -1.76
CA PHE A 26 8.75 -8.78 -2.73
C PHE A 26 9.94 -7.97 -2.20
N PHE A 27 10.03 -7.77 -0.88
CA PHE A 27 11.10 -7.04 -0.20
C PHE A 27 11.76 -7.91 0.89
N PRO A 28 12.58 -8.90 0.50
CA PRO A 28 13.16 -9.86 1.45
C PRO A 28 14.24 -9.25 2.38
N TYR A 29 14.71 -8.03 2.10
CA TYR A 29 15.74 -7.34 2.87
C TYR A 29 15.14 -6.07 3.52
N GLY A 30 14.47 -6.24 4.66
CA GLY A 30 13.91 -5.15 5.47
C GLY A 30 12.82 -5.65 6.42
N ASP A 31 12.67 -5.04 7.60
CA ASP A 31 11.49 -5.26 8.44
C ASP A 31 10.32 -4.49 7.82
N ALA A 32 9.70 -5.11 6.82
CA ALA A 32 8.65 -4.48 6.03
C ALA A 32 7.31 -4.40 6.80
N LYS A 33 7.20 -4.96 8.01
CA LYS A 33 5.94 -5.05 8.76
C LYS A 33 5.37 -3.71 9.23
N PRO A 34 6.17 -2.74 9.70
CA PRO A 34 5.60 -1.45 10.08
C PRO A 34 5.23 -0.66 8.82
N PHE A 35 6.13 -0.61 7.84
CA PHE A 35 5.92 0.10 6.58
C PHE A 35 4.75 -0.47 5.76
N SER A 36 4.54 -1.79 5.79
CA SER A 36 3.44 -2.44 5.07
C SER A 36 2.07 -1.95 5.52
N ARG A 37 1.91 -1.47 6.77
CA ARG A 37 0.61 -0.94 7.24
C ARG A 37 0.29 0.40 6.59
N TYR A 38 1.29 1.27 6.46
CA TYR A 38 1.16 2.54 5.74
C TYR A 38 0.86 2.30 4.27
N VAL A 39 1.58 1.36 3.65
CA VAL A 39 1.31 0.96 2.28
C VAL A 39 -0.09 0.36 2.16
N PHE A 40 -0.49 -0.57 3.04
CA PHE A 40 -1.83 -1.17 3.01
C PHE A 40 -2.93 -0.10 3.02
N ARG A 41 -2.82 0.90 3.91
CA ARG A 41 -3.75 2.03 3.95
C ARG A 41 -3.76 2.85 2.67
N ALA A 42 -2.61 3.11 2.07
CA ALA A 42 -2.55 3.83 0.79
C ALA A 42 -3.18 3.04 -0.37
N PHE A 43 -3.37 1.73 -0.21
CA PHE A 43 -4.09 0.88 -1.15
C PHE A 43 -5.59 0.77 -0.83
N ASP A 44 -5.95 0.71 0.46
CA ASP A 44 -7.33 0.69 0.99
C ASP A 44 -7.98 2.08 0.88
N LYS A 45 -8.66 2.34 -0.23
CA LYS A 45 -9.22 3.68 -0.53
C LYS A 45 -10.56 3.92 0.14
N ASN A 46 -11.32 2.86 0.40
CA ASN A 46 -12.61 2.95 1.06
C ASN A 46 -12.47 2.99 2.60
N GLY A 47 -11.29 2.65 3.13
CA GLY A 47 -10.97 2.71 4.55
C GLY A 47 -11.69 1.65 5.38
N ASP A 48 -12.17 0.57 4.76
CA ASP A 48 -12.92 -0.49 5.45
C ASP A 48 -12.00 -1.53 6.12
N GLY A 49 -10.68 -1.39 5.95
CA GLY A 49 -9.68 -2.31 6.50
C GLY A 49 -9.52 -3.60 5.69
N ILE A 50 -10.17 -3.72 4.54
CA ILE A 50 -10.16 -4.86 3.64
C ILE A 50 -9.80 -4.36 2.24
N MET A 51 -8.60 -4.70 1.77
CA MET A 51 -8.21 -4.31 0.42
C MET A 51 -8.91 -5.21 -0.61
N GLU A 52 -9.79 -4.64 -1.41
CA GLU A 52 -10.38 -5.37 -2.53
C GLU A 52 -9.34 -5.61 -3.64
N PHE A 53 -9.45 -6.73 -4.35
CA PHE A 53 -8.55 -7.03 -5.48
C PHE A 53 -8.56 -5.91 -6.53
N LYS A 54 -9.69 -5.21 -6.69
CA LYS A 54 -9.82 -4.05 -7.57
C LYS A 54 -8.96 -2.87 -7.11
N GLU A 55 -8.97 -2.57 -5.81
CA GLU A 55 -8.14 -1.49 -5.24
C GLU A 55 -6.65 -1.83 -5.36
N PHE A 56 -6.29 -3.09 -5.06
CA PHE A 56 -4.94 -3.60 -5.27
C PHE A 56 -4.46 -3.41 -6.72
N LEU A 57 -5.22 -3.91 -7.70
CA LEU A 57 -4.84 -3.82 -9.11
C LEU A 57 -4.81 -2.39 -9.63
N THR A 58 -5.75 -1.54 -9.20
CA THR A 58 -5.82 -0.14 -9.63
C THR A 58 -4.57 0.60 -9.18
N THR A 59 -4.22 0.47 -7.90
CA THR A 59 -3.05 1.12 -7.32
C THR A 59 -1.75 0.54 -7.89
N LEU A 60 -1.67 -0.78 -8.06
CA LEU A 60 -0.51 -1.42 -8.71
C LEU A 60 -0.32 -0.96 -10.17
N SER A 61 -1.42 -0.76 -10.91
CA SER A 61 -1.38 -0.22 -12.28
C SER A 61 -0.81 1.20 -12.30
N VAL A 62 -1.19 2.06 -11.35
CA VAL A 62 -0.63 3.42 -11.21
C VAL A 62 0.86 3.38 -10.91
N ILE A 63 1.30 2.56 -9.96
CA ILE A 63 2.72 2.46 -9.57
C ILE A 63 3.58 1.94 -10.73
N THR A 64 3.08 0.94 -11.47
CA THR A 64 3.85 0.30 -12.55
C THR A 64 3.80 1.06 -13.88
N ARG A 65 2.63 1.58 -14.27
CA ARG A 65 2.36 2.13 -15.61
C ARG A 65 1.88 3.59 -15.63
N GLY A 66 1.58 4.17 -14.47
CA GLY A 66 1.15 5.57 -14.36
C GLY A 66 2.25 6.55 -14.73
N LYS A 67 1.84 7.80 -14.98
CA LYS A 67 2.75 8.93 -15.19
C LYS A 67 3.47 9.28 -13.89
N LEU A 68 4.60 10.00 -14.01
CA LEU A 68 5.37 10.42 -12.84
C LEU A 68 4.53 11.17 -11.80
N GLU A 69 3.64 12.06 -12.23
CA GLU A 69 2.73 12.79 -11.34
C GLU A 69 1.78 11.87 -10.57
N GLU A 70 1.25 10.82 -11.20
CA GLU A 70 0.36 9.87 -10.53
C GLU A 70 1.11 9.02 -9.51
N LYS A 71 2.36 8.65 -9.81
CA LYS A 71 3.25 7.97 -8.87
C LYS A 71 3.63 8.86 -7.69
N LEU A 72 3.88 10.14 -7.93
CA LEU A 72 4.18 11.13 -6.90
C LEU A 72 2.97 11.38 -6.00
N LYS A 73 1.78 11.53 -6.56
CA LYS A 73 0.53 11.63 -5.79
C LYS A 73 0.30 10.40 -4.93
N TRP A 74 0.50 9.21 -5.48
CA TRP A 74 0.37 7.98 -4.71
C TRP A 74 1.43 7.89 -3.60
N ALA A 75 2.69 8.26 -3.90
CA ALA A 75 3.72 8.29 -2.88
C ALA A 75 3.36 9.28 -1.76
N PHE A 76 2.77 10.43 -2.09
CA PHE A 76 2.31 11.42 -1.13
C PHE A 76 1.21 10.86 -0.21
N SER A 77 0.23 10.13 -0.76
CA SER A 77 -0.84 9.49 0.02
C SER A 77 -0.37 8.34 0.93
N VAL A 78 0.89 7.90 0.81
CA VAL A 78 1.49 6.96 1.79
C VAL A 78 1.94 7.71 3.05
N TYR A 79 2.28 9.00 2.94
CA TYR A 79 2.76 9.83 4.05
C TYR A 79 1.64 10.64 4.72
N ASP A 80 0.68 11.12 3.94
CA ASP A 80 -0.53 11.80 4.43
C ASP A 80 -1.49 10.76 5.05
N PHE A 81 -1.66 10.83 6.37
CA PHE A 81 -2.35 9.81 7.16
C PHE A 81 -3.78 10.19 7.52
N ASP A 82 -4.07 11.48 7.62
CA ASP A 82 -5.41 12.01 7.85
C ASP A 82 -6.17 12.35 6.56
N GLY A 83 -5.48 12.37 5.42
CA GLY A 83 -6.04 12.58 4.09
C GLY A 83 -6.42 14.03 3.83
N ASP A 84 -5.77 14.98 4.49
CA ASP A 84 -6.02 16.42 4.33
C ASP A 84 -5.27 17.07 3.14
N ASP A 85 -4.57 16.26 2.34
CA ASP A 85 -3.69 16.66 1.22
C ASP A 85 -2.42 17.43 1.66
N PHE A 86 -2.12 17.47 2.95
CA PHE A 86 -0.88 17.99 3.53
C PHE A 86 -0.11 16.87 4.25
N ILE A 87 1.19 17.10 4.49
CA ILE A 87 1.98 16.21 5.36
C ILE A 87 2.41 17.05 6.55
N SER A 88 1.81 16.77 7.70
CA SER A 88 2.16 17.36 8.97
C SER A 88 3.50 16.81 9.49
N ARG A 89 4.10 17.56 10.42
CA ARG A 89 5.36 17.13 11.05
C ARG A 89 5.15 15.86 11.85
N GLU A 90 3.98 15.71 12.45
CA GLU A 90 3.53 14.55 13.20
C GLU A 90 3.47 13.31 12.30
N GLU A 91 2.80 13.40 11.14
CA GLU A 91 2.70 12.30 10.16
C GLU A 91 4.06 11.89 9.61
N MET A 92 4.92 12.87 9.29
CA MET A 92 6.27 12.57 8.85
C MET A 92 7.10 11.89 9.94
N THR A 93 6.90 12.27 11.21
CA THR A 93 7.58 11.65 12.34
C THR A 93 7.09 10.21 12.57
N ASP A 94 5.80 9.94 12.38
CA ASP A 94 5.23 8.60 12.55
C ASP A 94 5.70 7.63 11.48
N VAL A 95 5.77 8.07 10.21
CA VAL A 95 6.30 7.24 9.13
C VAL A 95 7.81 6.96 9.32
N ILE A 96 8.59 7.96 9.73
CA ILE A 96 10.06 7.80 9.95
C ILE A 96 10.36 6.95 11.19
N LYS A 97 9.52 6.97 12.23
CA LYS A 97 9.70 6.09 13.40
C LYS A 97 9.29 4.65 13.14
N ALA A 98 8.45 4.42 12.13
CA ALA A 98 8.03 3.10 11.74
C ALA A 98 9.02 2.41 10.78
N SER A 99 9.88 3.15 10.09
CA SER A 99 10.92 2.60 9.20
C SER A 99 12.12 1.99 9.92
#